data_AF-A0A441XD60-F1
#
_entry.id   AF-A0A441XD60-F1
#
_cell.length_a   1.000
_cell.length_b   1.000
_cell.length_c   1.000
_cell.angle_alpha   90.00
_cell.angle_beta   90.00
_cell.angle_gamma   90.00
#
_symmetry.space_group_name_H-M   'P 1'
#
loop_
_entity.id
_entity.type
_entity.pdbx_description
1 polymer ?
#
loop_
_entity_poly.entity_id
_entity_poly.type
_entity_poly.pdbx_seq_one_letter_code
_entity_poly.pdbx_strand_id
1 'polypeptide(L)'
;LNAELLIFDEPTAALGSEETELLFKQIRKLKAEGMSFIYISHRLDEVAEIADRVVVMRDGRIVARHERADVPVRAIVEQMVGRSVERMFPPLSEPGSETLLEVENLSSPERSFQNVSFSVRTGEILGIAGLIGAGRTELVRAIAGADPISSGSVRVAGKPVHLNGPAAAIKAGVVLVPEDRKAQGVVLDQTIGENLAIGNFDHVAPNGWVFPKAVQKFAEAGIGRLGVKGRPNQAISKLSGGNQQKVIIAKWISRPPRVFILDEPTRGIDVGARAAIYDVIADLARSGMAVVVVSSDLEEVLGLSHRVLVLSRGRQRGILDRSEASNVAVMELATS
;
A
#
# COMPACT_ATOMS: atom_id res chain seq x y z
N LEU A 1 -34.54 12.88 -22.00
CA LEU A 1 -33.18 13.44 -22.13
C LEU A 1 -32.56 12.84 -23.38
N ASN A 2 -32.55 13.56 -24.51
CA ASN A 2 -31.78 13.16 -25.70
C ASN A 2 -30.35 13.66 -25.52
N ALA A 3 -29.59 12.98 -24.66
CA ALA A 3 -28.14 13.14 -24.68
C ALA A 3 -27.60 12.39 -25.92
N GLU A 4 -26.55 12.91 -26.55
CA GLU A 4 -25.82 12.21 -27.63
C GLU A 4 -24.43 11.75 -27.13
N LEU A 5 -24.00 12.28 -25.98
CA LEU A 5 -22.73 11.99 -25.32
C LEU A 5 -22.94 11.88 -23.81
N LEU A 6 -22.45 10.79 -23.22
CA LEU A 6 -22.37 10.58 -21.78
C LEU A 6 -20.92 10.50 -21.33
N ILE A 7 -20.59 11.18 -20.23
CA ILE A 7 -19.26 11.15 -19.63
C ILE A 7 -19.38 10.49 -18.26
N PHE A 8 -18.63 9.41 -18.07
CA PHE A 8 -18.51 8.72 -16.80
C PHE A 8 -17.13 8.92 -16.21
N ASP A 9 -17.08 9.33 -14.95
CA ASP A 9 -15.86 9.48 -14.16
C ASP A 9 -15.82 8.43 -13.06
N GLU A 10 -14.98 7.40 -13.24
CA GLU A 10 -14.83 6.24 -12.35
C GLU A 10 -16.15 5.66 -11.82
N PRO A 11 -17.13 5.33 -12.69
CA PRO A 11 -18.50 5.04 -12.27
C PRO A 11 -18.64 3.75 -11.46
N THR A 12 -17.63 2.88 -11.50
CA THR A 12 -17.58 1.58 -10.81
C THR A 12 -16.84 1.64 -9.48
N ALA A 13 -16.32 2.79 -9.06
CA ALA A 13 -15.53 2.91 -7.83
C ALA A 13 -16.27 2.47 -6.56
N ALA A 14 -17.61 2.52 -6.57
CA ALA A 14 -18.48 2.12 -5.47
C ALA A 14 -19.37 0.90 -5.80
N LEU A 15 -19.18 0.26 -6.94
CA LEU A 15 -20.01 -0.84 -7.41
C LEU A 15 -19.30 -2.19 -7.18
N GLY A 16 -20.09 -3.20 -6.80
CA GLY A 16 -19.68 -4.61 -6.83
C GLY A 16 -19.63 -5.17 -8.25
N SER A 17 -19.21 -6.42 -8.39
CA SER A 17 -19.04 -7.08 -9.69
C SER A 17 -20.35 -7.22 -10.46
N GLU A 18 -21.44 -7.63 -9.81
CA GLU A 18 -22.76 -7.78 -10.45
C GLU A 18 -23.33 -6.44 -10.93
N GLU A 19 -23.14 -5.39 -10.13
CA GLU A 19 -23.60 -4.03 -10.46
C GLU A 19 -22.77 -3.42 -11.60
N THR A 20 -21.48 -3.74 -11.65
CA THR A 20 -20.58 -3.35 -12.74
C THR A 20 -21.00 -4.02 -14.06
N GLU A 21 -21.32 -5.31 -14.06
CA GLU A 21 -21.85 -6.00 -15.25
C GLU A 21 -23.17 -5.40 -15.74
N LEU A 22 -24.06 -5.05 -14.81
CA LEU A 22 -25.32 -4.36 -15.12
C LEU A 22 -25.07 -3.01 -15.79
N LEU A 23 -24.12 -2.22 -15.28
CA LEU A 23 -23.69 -0.96 -15.88
C LEU A 23 -23.18 -1.18 -17.30
N PHE A 24 -22.27 -2.13 -17.51
CA PHE A 24 -21.71 -2.44 -18.84
C PHE A 24 -22.78 -2.90 -19.83
N LYS A 25 -23.75 -3.69 -19.37
CA LYS A 25 -24.90 -4.08 -20.20
C LYS A 25 -25.72 -2.87 -20.66
N GLN A 26 -25.95 -1.88 -19.79
CA GLN A 26 -26.65 -0.65 -20.18
C GLN A 26 -25.83 0.21 -21.14
N ILE A 27 -24.53 0.36 -20.90
CA ILE A 27 -23.63 1.09 -21.80
C ILE A 27 -23.67 0.48 -23.20
N ARG A 28 -23.55 -0.85 -23.32
CA ARG A 28 -23.63 -1.55 -24.62
C ARG A 28 -24.96 -1.32 -25.33
N LYS A 29 -26.08 -1.39 -24.59
CA LYS A 29 -27.42 -1.15 -25.15
C LYS A 29 -27.54 0.27 -25.71
N LEU A 30 -27.20 1.27 -24.90
CA LEU A 30 -27.30 2.68 -25.31
C LEU A 30 -26.33 3.02 -26.45
N LYS A 31 -25.14 2.40 -26.46
CA LYS A 31 -24.20 2.50 -27.57
C LYS A 31 -24.78 1.95 -28.87
N ALA A 32 -25.50 0.82 -28.82
CA ALA A 32 -26.20 0.28 -29.98
C ALA A 32 -27.35 1.18 -30.48
N GLU A 33 -27.90 2.01 -29.60
CA GLU A 33 -28.90 3.04 -29.93
C GLU A 33 -28.26 4.35 -30.47
N GLY A 34 -26.93 4.39 -30.63
CA GLY A 34 -26.20 5.51 -31.23
C GLY A 34 -25.61 6.52 -30.24
N MET A 35 -25.69 6.25 -28.93
CA MET A 35 -25.09 7.10 -27.90
C MET A 35 -23.57 6.97 -27.86
N SER A 36 -22.86 8.10 -27.74
CA SER A 36 -21.41 8.11 -27.52
C SER A 36 -21.06 8.20 -26.04
N PHE A 37 -19.90 7.66 -25.67
CA PHE A 37 -19.44 7.64 -24.28
C PHE A 37 -17.98 8.10 -24.17
N ILE A 38 -17.69 8.86 -23.11
CA ILE A 38 -16.34 9.03 -22.56
C ILE A 38 -16.33 8.32 -21.21
N TYR A 39 -15.51 7.29 -21.07
CA TYR A 39 -15.39 6.51 -19.85
C TYR A 39 -14.00 6.69 -19.27
N ILE A 40 -13.92 7.34 -18.10
CA ILE A 40 -12.67 7.61 -17.40
C ILE A 40 -12.52 6.54 -16.33
N SER A 41 -11.47 5.74 -16.41
CA SER A 41 -11.16 4.69 -15.44
C SER A 41 -9.67 4.37 -15.45
N HIS A 42 -9.15 4.00 -14.28
CA HIS A 42 -7.83 3.41 -14.12
C HIS A 42 -7.90 1.86 -14.02
N ARG A 43 -9.10 1.27 -14.11
CA ARG A 43 -9.34 -0.17 -14.09
C ARG A 43 -9.29 -0.72 -15.51
N LEU A 44 -8.16 -1.36 -15.85
CA LEU A 44 -7.84 -1.71 -17.24
C LEU A 44 -8.62 -2.91 -17.78
N ASP A 45 -9.12 -3.76 -16.89
CA ASP A 45 -10.11 -4.81 -17.16
C ASP A 45 -11.39 -4.21 -17.74
N GLU A 46 -11.89 -3.12 -17.16
CA GLU A 46 -13.08 -2.42 -17.66
C GLU A 46 -12.83 -1.79 -19.02
N VAL A 47 -11.68 -1.11 -19.18
CA VAL A 47 -11.31 -0.46 -20.43
C VAL A 47 -11.25 -1.48 -21.58
N ALA A 48 -10.65 -2.65 -21.33
CA ALA A 48 -10.60 -3.74 -22.29
C ALA A 48 -11.99 -4.29 -22.66
N GLU A 49 -12.95 -4.20 -21.74
CA GLU A 49 -14.29 -4.79 -21.93
C GLU A 49 -15.28 -3.88 -22.68
N ILE A 50 -15.24 -2.56 -22.46
CA ILE A 50 -16.28 -1.64 -22.97
C ILE A 50 -15.78 -0.59 -23.97
N ALA A 51 -14.48 -0.29 -24.01
CA ALA A 51 -13.97 0.78 -24.85
C ALA A 51 -13.87 0.36 -26.32
N ASP A 52 -14.10 1.30 -27.23
CA ASP A 52 -13.73 1.14 -28.64
C ASP A 52 -12.34 1.69 -28.92
N ARG A 53 -11.98 2.77 -28.22
CA ARG A 53 -10.77 3.56 -28.42
C ARG A 53 -10.22 3.94 -27.05
N VAL A 54 -8.91 4.02 -26.94
CA VAL A 54 -8.25 4.36 -25.69
C VAL A 54 -7.41 5.62 -25.88
N VAL A 55 -7.63 6.62 -25.04
CA VAL A 55 -6.78 7.81 -24.96
C VAL A 55 -6.06 7.78 -23.63
N VAL A 56 -4.73 7.79 -23.68
CA VAL A 56 -3.92 7.81 -22.46
C VAL A 56 -3.46 9.23 -22.20
N MET A 57 -3.76 9.73 -21.00
CA MET A 57 -3.33 11.05 -20.53
C MET A 57 -2.29 10.93 -19.43
N ARG A 58 -1.29 11.81 -19.46
CA ARG A 58 -0.26 11.95 -18.41
C ARG A 58 0.16 13.42 -18.31
N ASP A 59 0.30 13.93 -17.09
CA ASP A 59 0.70 15.31 -16.80
C ASP A 59 -0.12 16.37 -17.56
N GLY A 60 -1.44 16.16 -17.65
CA GLY A 60 -2.37 17.05 -18.35
C GLY A 60 -2.25 17.05 -19.87
N ARG A 61 -1.53 16.09 -20.45
CA ARG A 61 -1.35 15.95 -21.91
C ARG A 61 -1.78 14.56 -22.37
N ILE A 62 -2.26 14.47 -23.61
CA ILE A 62 -2.49 13.18 -24.27
C ILE A 62 -1.13 12.62 -24.69
N VAL A 63 -0.76 11.46 -24.16
CA VAL A 63 0.51 10.78 -24.44
C VAL A 63 0.37 9.62 -25.41
N ALA A 64 -0.83 9.04 -25.54
CA ALA A 64 -1.13 8.04 -26.56
C ALA A 64 -2.60 8.09 -26.99
N ARG A 65 -2.84 7.67 -28.23
CA ARG A 65 -4.18 7.44 -28.78
C ARG A 65 -4.17 6.09 -29.48
N HIS A 66 -5.12 5.24 -29.11
CA HIS A 66 -5.33 3.94 -29.70
C HIS A 66 -6.72 3.91 -30.31
N GLU A 67 -6.77 3.60 -31.60
CA GLU A 67 -8.02 3.52 -32.36
C GLU A 67 -8.81 2.24 -32.06
N ARG A 68 -8.26 1.35 -31.22
CA ARG A 68 -8.85 0.11 -30.76
C ARG A 68 -8.54 -0.08 -29.28
N ALA A 69 -9.39 -0.83 -28.59
CA ALA A 69 -9.18 -1.22 -27.19
C ALA A 69 -8.44 -2.55 -27.01
N ASP A 70 -7.95 -3.17 -28.09
CA ASP A 70 -7.14 -4.39 -28.09
C ASP A 70 -5.67 -4.16 -27.68
N VAL A 71 -5.41 -3.05 -27.02
CA VAL A 71 -4.07 -2.67 -26.58
C VAL A 71 -3.68 -3.52 -25.37
N PRO A 72 -2.48 -4.14 -25.36
CA PRO A 72 -2.02 -4.85 -24.19
C PRO A 72 -2.04 -3.96 -22.95
N VAL A 73 -2.63 -4.46 -21.85
CA VAL A 73 -2.72 -3.77 -20.55
C VAL A 73 -1.38 -3.16 -20.16
N ARG A 74 -0.29 -3.94 -20.30
CA ARG A 74 1.09 -3.50 -20.09
C ARG A 74 1.41 -2.21 -20.84
N ALA A 75 1.10 -2.11 -22.13
CA ALA A 75 1.42 -0.94 -22.94
C ALA A 75 0.64 0.31 -22.50
N ILE A 76 -0.63 0.15 -22.09
CA ILE A 76 -1.43 1.24 -21.53
C ILE A 76 -0.79 1.74 -20.23
N VAL A 77 -0.43 0.83 -19.33
CA VAL A 77 0.27 1.17 -18.08
C VAL A 77 1.58 1.92 -18.36
N GLU A 78 2.40 1.43 -19.28
CA GLU A 78 3.68 2.08 -19.62
C GLU A 78 3.49 3.50 -20.14
N GLN A 79 2.41 3.76 -20.88
CA GLN A 79 2.06 5.09 -21.36
C GLN A 79 1.53 5.99 -20.24
N MET A 80 0.68 5.47 -19.35
CA MET A 80 0.14 6.17 -18.18
C MET A 80 1.26 6.60 -17.22
N VAL A 81 2.22 5.72 -16.95
CA VAL A 81 3.31 5.95 -15.99
C VAL A 81 4.54 6.60 -16.65
N GLY A 82 4.75 6.38 -17.95
CA GLY A 82 5.90 6.91 -18.70
C GLY A 82 7.21 6.15 -18.49
N ARG A 83 7.13 4.90 -18.03
CA ARG A 83 8.25 3.98 -17.84
C ARG A 83 7.80 2.57 -18.21
N SER A 84 8.72 1.68 -18.61
CA SER A 84 8.38 0.25 -18.77
C SER A 84 7.93 -0.35 -17.44
N VAL A 85 7.03 -1.35 -17.44
CA VAL A 85 6.57 -2.00 -16.18
C VAL A 85 7.74 -2.59 -15.39
N GLU A 86 8.76 -3.10 -16.08
CA GLU A 86 10.03 -3.55 -15.50
C GLU A 86 10.83 -2.45 -14.78
N ARG A 87 10.58 -1.17 -15.08
CA ARG A 87 11.16 0.00 -14.39
C ARG A 87 10.21 0.60 -13.32
N MET A 88 9.07 -0.04 -13.06
CA MET A 88 8.15 0.40 -12.01
C MET A 88 8.64 -0.02 -10.62
N PHE A 89 9.27 -1.19 -10.52
CA PHE A 89 9.86 -1.68 -9.28
C PHE A 89 11.34 -1.29 -9.16
N PRO A 90 11.76 -0.69 -8.05
CA PRO A 90 13.16 -0.34 -7.83
C PRO A 90 14.01 -1.62 -7.64
N PRO A 91 15.32 -1.56 -7.97
CA PRO A 91 16.22 -2.64 -7.63
C PRO A 91 16.31 -2.83 -6.12
N LEU A 92 16.30 -4.09 -5.70
CA LEU A 92 16.50 -4.47 -4.31
C LEU A 92 17.99 -4.64 -4.02
N SER A 93 18.40 -4.25 -2.81
CA SER A 93 19.76 -4.49 -2.32
C SER A 93 19.80 -5.78 -1.52
N GLU A 94 20.92 -6.48 -1.53
CA GLU A 94 21.07 -7.70 -0.74
C GLU A 94 20.84 -7.42 0.76
N PRO A 95 19.97 -8.19 1.43
CA PRO A 95 19.75 -8.04 2.86
C PRO A 95 21.01 -8.34 3.67
N GLY A 96 21.15 -7.67 4.82
CA GLY A 96 22.18 -8.03 5.79
C GLY A 96 21.85 -9.32 6.56
N SER A 97 22.76 -9.74 7.43
CA SER A 97 22.62 -10.98 8.20
C SER A 97 21.90 -10.84 9.54
N GLU A 98 21.77 -9.63 10.07
CA GLU A 98 21.13 -9.38 11.37
C GLU A 98 19.60 -9.47 11.26
N THR A 99 18.97 -10.30 12.11
CA THR A 99 17.51 -10.37 12.23
C THR A 99 16.97 -9.21 13.05
N LEU A 100 16.09 -8.38 12.47
CA LEU A 100 15.46 -7.26 13.16
C LEU A 100 14.05 -7.55 13.64
N LEU A 101 13.30 -8.40 12.95
CA LEU A 101 11.98 -8.88 13.38
C LEU A 101 12.01 -10.41 13.43
N GLU A 102 11.54 -10.97 14.53
CA GLU A 102 11.32 -12.41 14.68
C GLU A 102 9.93 -12.63 15.28
N VAL A 103 9.15 -13.47 14.61
CA VAL A 103 7.79 -13.83 14.97
C VAL A 103 7.76 -15.34 15.12
N GLU A 104 7.37 -15.83 16.29
CA GLU A 104 7.37 -17.26 16.62
C GLU A 104 5.98 -17.71 17.06
N ASN A 105 5.41 -18.67 16.32
CA ASN A 105 4.14 -19.33 16.61
C ASN A 105 2.99 -18.37 16.96
N LEU A 106 2.96 -17.19 16.33
CA LEU A 106 1.99 -16.15 16.66
C LEU A 106 0.58 -16.60 16.25
N SER A 107 -0.37 -16.44 17.17
CA SER A 107 -1.77 -16.78 16.93
C SER A 107 -2.70 -15.70 17.49
N SER A 108 -3.83 -15.46 16.82
CA SER A 108 -4.89 -14.58 17.33
C SER A 108 -5.90 -15.32 18.21
N PRO A 109 -6.61 -14.63 19.12
CA PRO A 109 -7.69 -15.23 19.91
C PRO A 109 -8.84 -15.76 19.05
N GLU A 110 -9.21 -15.03 18.00
CA GLU A 110 -10.32 -15.36 17.10
C GLU A 110 -9.92 -16.34 15.99
N ARG A 111 -8.68 -16.84 16.00
CA ARG A 111 -8.13 -17.75 15.00
C ARG A 111 -8.15 -17.22 13.57
N SER A 112 -8.20 -15.90 13.40
CA SER A 112 -7.95 -15.22 12.12
C SER A 112 -6.57 -15.55 11.55
N PHE A 113 -5.57 -15.80 12.41
CA PHE A 113 -4.32 -16.46 12.07
C PHE A 113 -3.81 -17.35 13.21
N GLN A 114 -3.04 -18.39 12.88
CA GLN A 114 -2.60 -19.45 13.80
C GLN A 114 -1.19 -19.94 13.47
N ASN A 115 -0.34 -20.01 14.50
CA ASN A 115 1.02 -20.56 14.49
C ASN A 115 1.92 -19.99 13.38
N VAL A 116 1.84 -18.69 13.12
CA VAL A 116 2.65 -18.04 12.08
C VAL A 116 4.06 -17.77 12.63
N SER A 117 5.08 -18.16 11.86
CA SER A 117 6.49 -18.01 12.23
C SER A 117 7.36 -17.55 11.06
N PHE A 118 8.04 -16.42 11.23
CA PHE A 118 8.96 -15.87 10.24
C PHE A 118 9.95 -14.90 10.88
N SER A 119 10.98 -14.55 10.13
CA SER A 119 11.97 -13.53 10.51
C SER A 119 12.25 -12.60 9.34
N VAL A 120 12.61 -11.36 9.65
CA VAL A 120 12.99 -10.33 8.66
C VAL A 120 14.30 -9.70 9.09
N ARG A 121 15.27 -9.71 8.18
CA ARG A 121 16.63 -9.20 8.39
C ARG A 121 16.72 -7.71 8.11
N THR A 122 17.82 -7.10 8.55
CA THR A 122 18.16 -5.72 8.20
C THR A 122 18.24 -5.54 6.69
N GLY A 123 17.52 -4.54 6.17
CA GLY A 123 17.40 -4.26 4.75
C GLY A 123 16.60 -5.28 3.94
N GLU A 124 15.95 -6.24 4.61
CA GLU A 124 15.06 -7.19 3.96
C GLU A 124 13.64 -6.62 3.82
N ILE A 125 13.02 -6.93 2.69
CA ILE A 125 11.57 -6.76 2.45
C ILE A 125 10.94 -8.15 2.40
N LEU A 126 10.09 -8.47 3.37
CA LEU A 126 9.24 -9.65 3.36
C LEU A 126 7.86 -9.28 2.84
N GLY A 127 7.44 -9.92 1.76
CA GLY A 127 6.09 -9.84 1.23
C GLY A 127 5.17 -10.82 1.93
N ILE A 128 3.92 -10.43 2.20
CA ILE A 128 2.87 -11.32 2.69
C ILE A 128 1.75 -11.37 1.66
N ALA A 129 1.61 -12.52 1.02
CA ALA A 129 0.55 -12.80 0.05
C ALA A 129 -0.48 -13.78 0.61
N GLY A 130 -1.66 -13.80 0.00
CA GLY A 130 -2.74 -14.71 0.36
C GLY A 130 -4.07 -14.28 -0.27
N LEU A 131 -5.04 -15.18 -0.26
CA LEU A 131 -6.40 -14.84 -0.70
C LEU A 131 -7.08 -13.88 0.30
N ILE A 132 -8.17 -13.25 -0.12
CA ILE A 132 -9.02 -12.45 0.77
C ILE A 132 -9.43 -13.31 1.98
N GLY A 133 -9.31 -12.75 3.18
CA GLY A 133 -9.59 -13.47 4.43
C GLY A 133 -8.47 -14.42 4.88
N ALA A 134 -7.26 -14.34 4.30
CA ALA A 134 -6.14 -15.17 4.72
C ALA A 134 -5.54 -14.80 6.10
N GLY A 135 -5.98 -13.72 6.74
CA GLY A 135 -5.47 -13.28 8.04
C GLY A 135 -4.28 -12.32 7.98
N ARG A 136 -4.03 -11.68 6.82
CA ARG A 136 -2.82 -10.85 6.58
C ARG A 136 -2.86 -9.55 7.40
N THR A 137 -3.94 -8.78 7.26
CA THR A 137 -4.18 -7.52 7.97
C THR A 137 -4.18 -7.75 9.48
N GLU A 138 -4.85 -8.80 9.95
CA GLU A 138 -4.93 -9.20 11.36
C GLU A 138 -3.54 -9.56 11.92
N LEU A 139 -2.73 -10.30 11.14
CA LEU A 139 -1.37 -10.64 11.54
C LEU A 139 -0.50 -9.40 11.74
N VAL A 140 -0.49 -8.48 10.77
CA VAL A 140 0.36 -7.27 10.87
C VAL A 140 -0.12 -6.29 11.94
N ARG A 141 -1.43 -6.18 12.15
CA ARG A 141 -2.01 -5.41 13.26
C ARG A 141 -1.65 -6.01 14.61
N ALA A 142 -1.66 -7.33 14.74
CA ALA A 142 -1.20 -8.01 15.95
C ALA A 142 0.29 -7.74 16.23
N ILE A 143 1.17 -7.83 15.22
CA ILE A 143 2.60 -7.50 15.35
C ILE A 143 2.81 -6.03 15.74
N ALA A 144 1.95 -5.13 15.25
CA ALA A 144 1.95 -3.71 15.63
C ALA A 144 1.29 -3.44 17.00
N GLY A 145 0.83 -4.47 17.71
CA GLY A 145 0.16 -4.36 19.00
C GLY A 145 -1.23 -3.71 18.94
N ALA A 146 -1.80 -3.55 17.75
CA ALA A 146 -3.14 -3.00 17.56
C ALA A 146 -4.25 -4.01 17.87
N ASP A 147 -3.99 -5.30 17.62
CA ASP A 147 -4.91 -6.40 17.92
C ASP A 147 -4.27 -7.39 18.91
N PRO A 148 -5.06 -8.08 19.75
CA PRO A 148 -4.53 -9.00 20.75
C PRO A 148 -3.99 -10.30 20.13
N ILE A 149 -3.05 -10.93 20.84
CA ILE A 149 -2.54 -12.28 20.53
C ILE A 149 -2.99 -13.27 21.61
N SER A 150 -3.19 -14.53 21.23
CA SER A 150 -3.51 -15.62 22.16
C SER A 150 -2.27 -16.43 22.57
N SER A 151 -1.28 -16.52 21.68
CA SER A 151 -0.02 -17.24 21.91
C SER A 151 1.05 -16.80 20.92
N GLY A 152 2.28 -17.28 21.14
CA GLY A 152 3.47 -16.93 20.36
C GLY A 152 4.23 -15.75 20.95
N SER A 153 5.28 -15.32 20.24
CA SER A 153 6.11 -14.20 20.67
C SER A 153 6.61 -13.38 19.49
N VAL A 154 6.91 -12.11 19.77
CA VAL A 154 7.56 -11.19 18.83
C VAL A 154 8.82 -10.64 19.48
N ARG A 155 9.94 -10.67 18.74
CA ARG A 155 11.21 -10.05 19.14
C ARG A 155 11.62 -9.02 18.10
N VAL A 156 12.20 -7.92 18.58
CA VAL A 156 12.77 -6.87 17.74
C VAL A 156 14.23 -6.67 18.09
N ALA A 157 15.12 -6.87 17.12
CA ALA A 157 16.57 -6.89 17.31
C ALA A 157 16.99 -7.75 18.53
N GLY A 158 16.48 -8.99 18.57
CA GLY A 158 16.73 -9.97 19.63
C GLY A 158 16.00 -9.74 20.96
N LYS A 159 15.31 -8.59 21.14
CA LYS A 159 14.62 -8.24 22.40
C LYS A 159 13.13 -8.60 22.34
N PRO A 160 12.57 -9.31 23.33
CA PRO A 160 11.15 -9.61 23.36
C PRO A 160 10.30 -8.34 23.48
N VAL A 161 9.21 -8.28 22.71
CA VAL A 161 8.25 -7.18 22.71
C VAL A 161 6.95 -7.63 23.34
N HIS A 162 6.52 -6.92 24.37
CA HIS A 162 5.20 -7.14 24.98
C HIS A 162 4.16 -6.32 24.21
N LEU A 163 3.33 -6.99 23.42
CA LEU A 163 2.34 -6.39 22.54
C LEU A 163 1.08 -5.94 23.31
N ASN A 164 1.24 -5.02 24.25
CA ASN A 164 0.17 -4.48 25.11
C ASN A 164 -0.42 -3.16 24.56
N GLY A 165 -0.46 -3.02 23.23
CA GLY A 165 -0.96 -1.82 22.56
C GLY A 165 0.05 -1.21 21.57
N PRO A 166 -0.41 -0.34 20.65
CA PRO A 166 0.45 0.26 19.61
C PRO A 166 1.62 1.05 20.16
N ALA A 167 1.45 1.73 21.30
CA ALA A 167 2.52 2.51 21.93
C ALA A 167 3.73 1.65 22.34
N ALA A 168 3.50 0.41 22.78
CA ALA A 168 4.56 -0.52 23.15
C ALA A 168 5.35 -0.98 21.91
N ALA A 169 4.64 -1.29 20.82
CA ALA A 169 5.25 -1.67 19.55
C ALA A 169 6.09 -0.53 18.94
N ILE A 170 5.54 0.70 18.93
CA ILE A 170 6.26 1.89 18.46
C ILE A 170 7.52 2.14 19.28
N LYS A 171 7.46 2.01 20.61
CA LYS A 171 8.63 2.13 21.49
C LYS A 171 9.69 1.06 21.21
N ALA A 172 9.27 -0.14 20.81
CA ALA A 172 10.17 -1.21 20.38
C ALA A 172 10.75 -0.99 18.97
N GLY A 173 10.27 0.03 18.24
CA GLY A 173 10.71 0.35 16.89
C GLY A 173 9.90 -0.34 15.78
N VAL A 174 8.68 -0.78 16.06
CA VAL A 174 7.73 -1.34 15.09
C VAL A 174 6.67 -0.30 14.76
N VAL A 175 6.51 0.01 13.48
CA VAL A 175 5.50 0.96 12.99
C VAL A 175 4.65 0.31 11.90
N LEU A 176 3.37 0.71 11.84
CA LEU A 176 2.40 0.23 10.86
C LEU A 176 1.83 1.39 10.06
N VAL A 177 1.84 1.23 8.74
CA VAL A 177 1.01 1.97 7.80
C VAL A 177 -0.18 1.07 7.45
N PRO A 178 -1.39 1.38 7.94
CA PRO A 178 -2.54 0.47 7.86
C PRO A 178 -3.19 0.48 6.47
N GLU A 179 -3.92 -0.60 6.17
CA GLU A 179 -4.71 -0.78 4.94
C GLU A 179 -5.73 0.34 4.73
N ASP A 180 -6.55 0.65 5.76
CA ASP A 180 -7.49 1.76 5.70
C ASP A 180 -6.80 3.07 6.12
N ARG A 181 -6.13 3.67 5.15
CA ARG A 181 -5.51 4.98 5.29
C ARG A 181 -6.45 6.03 5.90
N LYS A 182 -7.71 6.10 5.46
CA LYS A 182 -8.61 7.21 5.83
C LYS A 182 -9.13 7.04 7.26
N ALA A 183 -9.43 5.80 7.68
CA ALA A 183 -9.93 5.53 9.01
C ALA A 183 -8.82 5.38 10.07
N GLN A 184 -7.65 4.88 9.67
CA GLN A 184 -6.60 4.45 10.61
C GLN A 184 -5.25 5.17 10.41
N GLY A 185 -4.98 5.69 9.20
CA GLY A 185 -3.69 6.28 8.87
C GLY A 185 -3.59 7.80 9.10
N VAL A 186 -4.67 8.53 8.82
CA VAL A 186 -4.73 10.01 8.88
C VAL A 186 -5.99 10.52 9.56
N VAL A 187 -5.92 11.74 10.08
CA VAL A 187 -7.08 12.53 10.52
C VAL A 187 -7.39 13.55 9.42
N LEU A 188 -8.46 13.31 8.66
CA LEU A 188 -8.76 14.05 7.42
C LEU A 188 -9.01 15.55 7.62
N ASP A 189 -9.59 15.92 8.76
CA ASP A 189 -9.93 17.30 9.11
C ASP A 189 -8.71 18.10 9.63
N GLN A 190 -7.58 17.42 9.83
CA GLN A 190 -6.35 18.04 10.29
C GLN A 190 -5.40 18.37 9.14
N THR A 191 -4.45 19.25 9.46
CA THR A 191 -3.38 19.65 8.56
C THR A 191 -2.33 18.55 8.40
N ILE A 192 -1.49 18.67 7.37
CA ILE A 192 -0.33 17.79 7.17
C ILE A 192 0.58 17.81 8.40
N GLY A 193 0.82 19.00 8.97
CA GLY A 193 1.71 19.15 10.12
C GLY A 193 1.18 18.47 11.37
N GLU A 194 -0.13 18.58 11.64
CA GLU A 194 -0.76 17.88 12.76
C GLU A 194 -0.70 16.36 12.58
N ASN A 195 -0.99 15.85 11.37
CA ASN A 195 -0.89 14.43 11.06
C ASN A 195 0.53 13.87 11.24
N LEU A 196 1.55 14.63 10.86
CA LEU A 196 2.95 14.27 11.10
C LEU A 196 3.31 14.31 12.59
N ALA A 197 2.81 15.30 13.33
CA ALA A 197 3.10 15.46 14.75
C ALA A 197 2.41 14.41 15.65
N ILE A 198 1.24 13.90 15.26
CA ILE A 198 0.54 12.83 16.00
C ILE A 198 1.46 11.62 16.12
N GLY A 199 1.61 11.12 17.35
CA GLY A 199 2.53 10.02 17.62
C GLY A 199 4.00 10.41 17.50
N ASN A 200 4.33 11.71 17.50
CA ASN A 200 5.70 12.25 17.46
C ASN A 200 5.89 13.43 18.43
N PHE A 201 4.96 13.66 19.36
CA PHE A 201 5.00 14.85 20.23
C PHE A 201 6.24 14.94 21.11
N ASP A 202 6.85 13.81 21.49
CA ASP A 202 8.15 13.75 22.16
C ASP A 202 9.31 14.25 21.31
N HIS A 203 9.22 14.13 19.97
CA HIS A 203 10.19 14.71 19.04
C HIS A 203 9.88 16.16 18.66
N VAL A 204 8.60 16.53 18.63
CA VAL A 204 8.15 17.90 18.34
C VAL A 204 8.37 18.83 19.53
N ALA A 205 8.10 18.33 20.73
CA ALA A 205 8.09 19.07 21.98
C ALA A 205 8.69 18.23 23.12
N PRO A 206 10.02 17.98 23.11
CA PRO A 206 10.68 17.17 24.14
C PRO A 206 10.54 17.73 25.56
N ASN A 207 10.25 19.04 25.68
CA ASN A 207 10.01 19.74 26.95
C ASN A 207 8.51 19.89 27.30
N GLY A 208 7.63 19.10 26.65
CA GLY A 208 6.21 18.99 26.97
C GLY A 208 5.28 19.94 26.20
N TRP A 209 5.61 21.22 26.11
CA TRP A 209 4.73 22.22 25.47
C TRP A 209 4.80 22.17 23.94
N VAL A 210 3.67 21.89 23.30
CA VAL A 210 3.55 21.89 21.84
C VAL A 210 3.23 23.30 21.34
N PHE A 211 4.15 23.87 20.56
CA PHE A 211 3.96 25.17 19.92
C PHE A 211 3.78 25.02 18.40
N PRO A 212 2.92 25.84 17.75
CA PRO A 212 2.67 25.75 16.31
C PRO A 212 3.94 25.84 15.45
N LYS A 213 4.92 26.66 15.85
CA LYS A 213 6.21 26.78 15.15
C LYS A 213 7.02 25.48 15.16
N ALA A 214 6.96 24.72 16.26
CA ALA A 214 7.66 23.44 16.37
C ALA A 214 7.01 22.38 15.49
N VAL A 215 5.68 22.31 15.48
CA VAL A 215 4.90 21.45 14.58
C VAL A 215 5.21 21.77 13.12
N GLN A 216 5.23 23.05 12.76
CA GLN A 216 5.55 23.48 11.40
C GLN A 216 6.96 23.04 10.96
N LYS A 217 7.98 23.30 11.79
CA LYS A 217 9.37 22.91 11.48
C LYS A 217 9.53 21.40 11.33
N PHE A 218 8.88 20.62 12.21
CA PHE A 218 8.87 19.16 12.13
C PHE A 218 8.21 18.68 10.83
N ALA A 219 7.07 19.30 10.47
CA ALA A 219 6.34 18.97 9.26
C ALA A 219 7.13 19.29 7.98
N GLU A 220 7.84 20.41 7.93
CA GLU A 220 8.69 20.80 6.79
C GLU A 220 9.78 19.75 6.53
N ALA A 221 10.40 19.22 7.58
CA ALA A 221 11.39 18.15 7.47
C ALA A 221 10.77 16.85 6.93
N GLY A 222 9.61 16.44 7.44
CA GLY A 222 8.89 15.25 6.98
C GLY A 222 8.42 15.36 5.53
N ILE A 223 7.86 16.52 5.15
CA ILE A 223 7.43 16.83 3.78
C ILE A 223 8.61 16.77 2.81
N GLY A 224 9.73 17.40 3.17
CA GLY A 224 10.94 17.41 2.35
C GLY A 224 11.53 16.01 2.16
N ARG A 225 11.58 15.20 3.22
CA ARG A 225 12.18 13.85 3.19
C ARG A 225 11.44 12.89 2.26
N LEU A 226 10.12 12.99 2.15
CA LEU A 226 9.29 12.09 1.32
C LEU A 226 8.82 12.74 0.01
N GLY A 227 9.20 13.99 -0.25
CA GLY A 227 8.75 14.75 -1.43
C GLY A 227 7.22 14.85 -1.50
N VAL A 228 6.58 15.19 -0.37
CA VAL A 228 5.13 15.42 -0.31
C VAL A 228 4.81 16.72 -1.02
N LYS A 229 3.88 16.68 -1.99
CA LYS A 229 3.37 17.88 -2.68
C LYS A 229 2.30 18.56 -1.82
N GLY A 230 2.73 19.30 -0.79
CA GLY A 230 1.82 20.03 0.12
C GLY A 230 2.56 20.95 1.08
N ARG A 231 1.81 21.74 1.86
CA ARG A 231 2.36 22.63 2.90
C ARG A 231 1.93 22.21 4.30
N PRO A 232 2.73 22.42 5.36
CA PRO A 232 2.38 22.01 6.72
C PRO A 232 0.97 22.38 7.19
N ASN A 233 0.50 23.58 6.84
CA ASN A 233 -0.81 24.12 7.24
C ASN A 233 -1.96 23.75 6.29
N GLN A 234 -1.72 22.97 5.25
CA GLN A 234 -2.74 22.50 4.33
C GLN A 234 -3.49 21.31 4.95
N ALA A 235 -4.82 21.29 4.82
CA ALA A 235 -5.64 20.14 5.20
C ALA A 235 -5.23 18.89 4.40
N ILE A 236 -5.05 17.75 5.07
CA ILE A 236 -4.58 16.52 4.42
C ILE A 236 -5.62 15.94 3.45
N SER A 237 -6.90 16.19 3.68
CA SER A 237 -8.02 15.85 2.80
C SER A 237 -7.90 16.43 1.39
N LYS A 238 -7.14 17.52 1.21
CA LYS A 238 -6.89 18.16 -0.09
C LYS A 238 -5.76 17.50 -0.89
N LEU A 239 -5.06 16.52 -0.34
CA LEU A 239 -4.00 15.80 -1.04
C LEU A 239 -4.56 14.61 -1.83
N SER A 240 -3.94 14.31 -2.97
CA SER A 240 -4.12 13.03 -3.68
C SER A 240 -3.79 11.84 -2.77
N GLY A 241 -4.38 10.66 -3.01
CA GLY A 241 -4.09 9.43 -2.24
C GLY A 241 -2.60 9.12 -2.08
N GLY A 242 -1.80 9.24 -3.15
CA GLY A 242 -0.34 9.03 -3.09
C GLY A 242 0.41 10.00 -2.17
N ASN A 243 0.00 11.28 -2.15
CA ASN A 243 0.59 12.25 -1.23
C ASN A 243 0.12 12.04 0.21
N GLN A 244 -1.12 11.61 0.43
CA GLN A 244 -1.56 11.20 1.77
C GLN A 244 -0.75 10.01 2.27
N GLN A 245 -0.50 9.00 1.42
CA GLN A 245 0.33 7.84 1.77
C GLN A 245 1.75 8.27 2.16
N LYS A 246 2.37 9.15 1.40
CA LYS A 246 3.69 9.71 1.72
C LYS A 246 3.72 10.43 3.07
N VAL A 247 2.65 11.14 3.44
CA VAL A 247 2.55 11.77 4.78
C VAL A 247 2.53 10.73 5.89
N ILE A 248 1.79 9.64 5.72
CA ILE A 248 1.72 8.56 6.73
C ILE A 248 3.06 7.86 6.87
N ILE A 249 3.77 7.63 5.76
CA ILE A 249 5.10 7.06 5.79
C ILE A 249 6.09 8.04 6.46
N ALA A 250 6.05 9.33 6.09
CA ALA A 250 6.89 10.38 6.68
C ALA A 250 6.70 10.52 8.20
N LYS A 251 5.47 10.36 8.69
CA LYS A 251 5.13 10.35 10.12
C LYS A 251 5.99 9.36 10.89
N TRP A 252 6.14 8.15 10.39
CA TRP A 252 6.82 7.07 11.11
C TRP A 252 8.32 7.02 10.87
N ILE A 253 8.78 7.44 9.69
CA ILE A 253 10.22 7.58 9.39
C ILE A 253 10.93 8.58 10.33
N SER A 254 10.17 9.48 10.95
CA SER A 254 10.69 10.46 11.90
C SER A 254 11.12 9.85 13.25
N ARG A 255 10.77 8.59 13.55
CA ARG A 255 11.09 7.86 14.81
C ARG A 255 11.97 6.63 14.55
N PRO A 256 13.19 6.82 14.00
CA PRO A 256 14.00 5.81 13.30
C PRO A 256 13.60 4.34 13.58
N PRO A 257 12.57 3.82 12.89
CA PRO A 257 12.02 2.52 13.22
C PRO A 257 12.99 1.41 12.79
N ARG A 258 12.93 0.27 13.48
CA ARG A 258 13.66 -0.94 13.10
C ARG A 258 12.85 -1.80 12.15
N VAL A 259 11.54 -1.82 12.34
CA VAL A 259 10.59 -2.62 11.58
C VAL A 259 9.49 -1.71 11.04
N PHE A 260 9.32 -1.72 9.73
CA PHE A 260 8.33 -0.90 9.02
C PHE A 260 7.34 -1.80 8.30
N ILE A 261 6.09 -1.82 8.76
CA ILE A 261 5.04 -2.64 8.18
C ILE A 261 4.14 -1.76 7.33
N LEU A 262 3.92 -2.14 6.08
CA LEU A 262 3.01 -1.47 5.16
C LEU A 262 1.94 -2.45 4.72
N ASP A 263 0.70 -2.13 5.06
CA ASP A 263 -0.47 -2.91 4.73
C ASP A 263 -1.23 -2.23 3.59
N GLU A 264 -1.33 -2.91 2.45
CA GLU A 264 -1.94 -2.42 1.21
C GLU A 264 -1.39 -1.02 0.81
N PRO A 265 -0.06 -0.85 0.69
CA PRO A 265 0.60 0.46 0.59
C PRO A 265 0.16 1.30 -0.60
N THR A 266 -0.35 0.67 -1.66
CA THR A 266 -0.80 1.35 -2.88
C THR A 266 -2.32 1.36 -3.07
N ARG A 267 -3.09 0.94 -2.06
CA ARG A 267 -4.55 0.97 -2.16
C ARG A 267 -5.09 2.39 -2.31
N GLY A 268 -5.91 2.57 -3.34
CA GLY A 268 -6.48 3.87 -3.70
C GLY A 268 -5.41 4.89 -4.13
N ILE A 269 -4.29 4.42 -4.67
CA ILE A 269 -3.25 5.23 -5.31
C ILE A 269 -3.27 4.93 -6.82
N ASP A 270 -3.32 6.01 -7.61
CA ASP A 270 -3.22 5.94 -9.07
C ASP A 270 -1.96 5.20 -9.53
N VAL A 271 -2.07 4.46 -10.63
CA VAL A 271 -1.00 3.61 -11.20
C VAL A 271 0.28 4.41 -11.45
N GLY A 272 0.18 5.68 -11.89
CA GLY A 272 1.32 6.57 -12.10
C GLY A 272 2.03 7.01 -10.82
N ALA A 273 1.35 6.96 -9.68
CA ALA A 273 1.89 7.35 -8.38
C ALA A 273 2.42 6.16 -7.56
N ARG A 274 2.09 4.90 -7.92
CA ARG A 274 2.56 3.69 -7.21
C ARG A 274 4.08 3.55 -7.22
N ALA A 275 4.73 3.83 -8.35
CA ALA A 275 6.19 3.76 -8.48
C ALA A 275 6.92 4.60 -7.42
N ALA A 276 6.39 5.80 -7.10
CA ALA A 276 6.99 6.65 -6.08
C ALA A 276 6.85 6.07 -4.66
N ILE A 277 5.83 5.26 -4.40
CA ILE A 277 5.69 4.53 -3.13
C ILE A 277 6.63 3.32 -3.10
N TYR A 278 6.81 2.63 -4.23
CA TYR A 278 7.78 1.53 -4.36
C TYR A 278 9.21 1.99 -4.11
N ASP A 279 9.60 3.13 -4.69
CA ASP A 279 10.89 3.76 -4.42
C ASP A 279 11.08 4.02 -2.92
N VAL A 280 10.05 4.57 -2.25
CA VAL A 280 10.09 4.81 -0.80
C VAL A 280 10.23 3.52 0.00
N ILE A 281 9.51 2.45 -0.36
CA ILE A 281 9.61 1.15 0.31
C ILE A 281 11.01 0.55 0.17
N ALA A 282 11.60 0.64 -1.03
CA ALA A 282 12.96 0.18 -1.24
C ALA A 282 14.00 1.06 -0.52
N ASP A 283 13.77 2.37 -0.42
CA ASP A 283 14.63 3.29 0.34
C ASP A 283 14.59 2.98 1.85
N LEU A 284 13.42 2.62 2.39
CA LEU A 284 13.28 2.15 3.78
C LEU A 284 14.18 0.94 4.03
N ALA A 285 14.09 -0.08 3.18
CA ALA A 285 14.94 -1.26 3.26
C ALA A 285 16.43 -0.90 3.11
N ARG A 286 16.79 -0.10 2.09
CA ARG A 286 18.18 0.35 1.88
C ARG A 286 18.76 1.14 3.06
N SER A 287 17.93 1.75 3.89
CA SER A 287 18.36 2.42 5.13
C SER A 287 18.60 1.45 6.31
N GLY A 288 18.49 0.15 6.10
CA GLY A 288 18.76 -0.90 7.08
C GLY A 288 17.54 -1.37 7.88
N MET A 289 16.33 -0.90 7.55
CA MET A 289 15.11 -1.34 8.22
C MET A 289 14.69 -2.73 7.75
N ALA A 290 14.05 -3.51 8.62
CA ALA A 290 13.25 -4.64 8.20
C ALA A 290 11.89 -4.14 7.73
N VAL A 291 11.48 -4.52 6.52
CA VAL A 291 10.24 -4.06 5.92
C VAL A 291 9.31 -5.25 5.69
N VAL A 292 8.05 -5.09 6.06
CA VAL A 292 6.99 -6.06 5.76
C VAL A 292 5.97 -5.38 4.86
N VAL A 293 5.68 -5.98 3.71
CA VAL A 293 4.66 -5.49 2.77
C VAL A 293 3.55 -6.51 2.67
N VAL A 294 2.33 -6.11 3.00
CA VAL A 294 1.11 -6.89 2.73
C VAL A 294 0.44 -6.27 1.51
N SER A 295 0.06 -7.10 0.54
CA SER A 295 -0.73 -6.64 -0.59
C SER A 295 -1.61 -7.75 -1.15
N SER A 296 -2.76 -7.36 -1.69
CA SER A 296 -3.60 -8.19 -2.53
C SER A 296 -3.16 -8.22 -3.99
N ASP A 297 -2.31 -7.27 -4.40
CA ASP A 297 -1.69 -7.23 -5.71
C ASP A 297 -0.42 -8.08 -5.72
N LEU A 298 -0.46 -9.21 -6.43
CA LEU A 298 0.65 -10.16 -6.43
C LEU A 298 1.87 -9.63 -7.17
N GLU A 299 1.69 -8.77 -8.18
CA GLU A 299 2.82 -8.12 -8.86
C GLU A 299 3.57 -7.19 -7.90
N GLU A 300 2.84 -6.50 -7.03
CA GLU A 300 3.43 -5.65 -5.98
C GLU A 300 4.24 -6.47 -4.98
N VAL A 301 3.69 -7.58 -4.48
CA VAL A 301 4.40 -8.47 -3.54
C VAL A 301 5.66 -9.03 -4.19
N LEU A 302 5.55 -9.60 -5.39
CA LEU A 302 6.69 -10.21 -6.08
C LEU A 302 7.74 -9.17 -6.50
N GLY A 303 7.30 -8.00 -6.95
CA GLY A 303 8.18 -6.92 -7.40
C GLY A 303 9.06 -6.39 -6.27
N LEU A 304 8.49 -6.18 -5.09
CA LEU A 304 9.14 -5.52 -3.96
C LEU A 304 9.88 -6.45 -2.99
N SER A 305 9.59 -7.75 -2.98
CA SER A 305 10.00 -8.61 -1.86
C SER A 305 11.22 -9.46 -2.15
N HIS A 306 12.04 -9.69 -1.13
CA HIS A 306 13.14 -10.65 -1.16
C HIS A 306 12.66 -12.08 -0.92
N ARG A 307 11.61 -12.20 -0.10
CA ARG A 307 10.90 -13.45 0.19
C ARG A 307 9.42 -13.18 0.31
N VAL A 308 8.60 -14.19 0.06
CA VAL A 308 7.14 -14.10 0.14
C VAL A 308 6.60 -15.15 1.09
N LEU A 309 6.04 -14.71 2.21
CA LEU A 309 5.23 -15.51 3.10
C LEU A 309 3.83 -15.66 2.50
N VAL A 310 3.37 -16.89 2.31
CA VAL A 310 2.03 -17.19 1.81
C VAL A 310 1.14 -17.62 2.96
N LEU A 311 0.07 -16.86 3.19
CA LEU A 311 -1.00 -17.18 4.13
C LEU A 311 -2.23 -17.71 3.39
N SER A 312 -2.87 -18.72 3.97
CA SER A 312 -4.17 -19.22 3.53
C SER A 312 -5.00 -19.64 4.73
N ARG A 313 -6.23 -19.13 4.82
CA ARG A 313 -7.19 -19.42 5.91
C ARG A 313 -6.55 -19.30 7.30
N GLY A 314 -5.77 -18.23 7.50
CA GLY A 314 -5.10 -17.95 8.77
C GLY A 314 -3.87 -18.83 9.06
N ARG A 315 -3.37 -19.62 8.11
CA ARG A 315 -2.19 -20.46 8.30
C ARG A 315 -1.08 -20.10 7.34
N GLN A 316 0.15 -20.16 7.83
CA GLN A 316 1.35 -20.11 7.02
C GLN A 316 1.47 -21.39 6.20
N ARG A 317 1.48 -21.24 4.87
CA ARG A 317 1.60 -22.35 3.91
C ARG A 317 3.04 -22.55 3.44
N GLY A 318 3.82 -21.48 3.37
CA GLY A 318 5.22 -21.51 3.03
C GLY A 318 5.83 -20.12 2.97
N ILE A 319 7.16 -20.07 2.86
CA ILE A 319 7.92 -18.86 2.55
C ILE A 319 8.74 -19.20 1.30
N LEU A 320 8.55 -18.43 0.23
CA LEU A 320 9.26 -18.59 -1.03
C LEU A 320 10.39 -17.56 -1.12
N ASP A 321 11.58 -17.98 -1.52
CA ASP A 321 12.65 -17.04 -1.89
C ASP A 321 12.32 -16.35 -3.22
N ARG A 322 12.87 -15.16 -3.48
CA ARG A 322 12.59 -14.38 -4.70
C ARG A 322 12.78 -15.17 -6.00
N SER A 323 13.75 -16.08 -6.05
CA SER A 323 14.01 -16.94 -7.22
C SER A 323 12.94 -17.99 -7.47
N GLU A 324 12.16 -18.35 -6.44
CA GLU A 324 11.11 -19.36 -6.48
C GLU A 324 9.70 -18.71 -6.51
N ALA A 325 9.61 -17.47 -6.03
CA ALA A 325 8.38 -16.72 -5.94
C ALA A 325 7.86 -16.33 -7.34
N SER A 326 6.79 -17.00 -7.76
CA SER A 326 6.05 -16.69 -8.99
C SER A 326 4.55 -16.60 -8.69
N ASN A 327 3.78 -16.02 -9.63
CA ASN A 327 2.33 -15.97 -9.51
C ASN A 327 1.73 -17.36 -9.26
N VAL A 328 2.23 -18.36 -9.99
CA VAL A 328 1.76 -19.75 -9.89
C VAL A 328 2.12 -20.35 -8.52
N ALA A 329 3.39 -20.27 -8.11
CA ALA A 329 3.86 -20.86 -6.86
C ALA A 329 3.13 -20.28 -5.62
N VAL A 330 2.88 -18.96 -5.63
CA VAL A 330 2.12 -18.32 -4.54
C VAL A 330 0.66 -18.80 -4.53
N MET A 331 0.03 -18.94 -5.69
CA MET A 331 -1.36 -19.40 -5.80
C MET A 331 -1.53 -20.88 -5.43
N GLU A 332 -0.57 -21.73 -5.78
CA GLU A 332 -0.54 -23.14 -5.35
C GLU A 332 -0.51 -23.25 -3.83
N LEU A 333 0.39 -22.51 -3.18
CA LEU A 333 0.44 -22.45 -1.71
C LEU A 333 -0.84 -21.88 -1.12
N ALA A 334 -1.40 -20.82 -1.70
CA ALA A 334 -2.59 -20.16 -1.18
C ALA A 334 -3.87 -21.02 -1.27
N THR A 335 -3.92 -21.98 -2.19
CA THR A 335 -5.07 -22.87 -2.42
C THR A 335 -4.94 -24.25 -1.75
N SER A 336 -3.73 -24.63 -1.34
CA SER A 336 -3.47 -25.79 -0.48
C SER A 336 -3.98 -25.62 0.96
#